data_AF-A0A1Q8S3G6-F1
#
_entry.id   AF-A0A1Q8S3G6-F1
#
_cell.length_a   1.000
_cell.length_b   1.000
_cell.length_c   1.000
_cell.angle_alpha   90.00
_cell.angle_beta   90.00
_cell.angle_gamma   90.00
#
_symmetry.space_group_name_H-M   'P 1'
#
loop_
_entity.id
_entity.type
_entity.pdbx_description
1 polymer ?
#
loop_
_entity_poly.entity_id
_entity_poly.type
_entity_poly.pdbx_seq_one_letter_code
_entity_poly.pdbx_strand_id
1 'polypeptide(L)'
;MENGNISQGEGKDPSSFLSDIIGNPVTVKLNSGVVYKGELQSVDGYMNIALEKTEEYVNGVKRRAYGDAFVRGNNGVPPSSAASSEGVHGTNELPPVMYISADS
;
A
#
# COMPACT_ATOMS: atom_id res chain seq x y z
N MET A 1 -7.51 -41.87 1.69
CA MET A 1 -7.55 -40.65 0.86
C MET A 1 -8.95 -40.10 0.97
N GLU A 2 -9.17 -39.11 1.82
CA GLU A 2 -10.44 -38.39 1.88
C GLU A 2 -10.11 -36.90 1.99
N ASN A 3 -10.68 -36.15 1.05
CA ASN A 3 -10.42 -34.73 0.80
C ASN A 3 -11.08 -33.89 1.89
N GLY A 4 -10.27 -33.35 2.79
CA GLY A 4 -10.62 -32.17 3.57
C GLY A 4 -10.06 -30.93 2.86
N ASN A 5 -10.86 -30.25 2.04
CA ASN A 5 -10.61 -28.84 1.81
C ASN A 5 -11.90 -28.07 2.03
N ILE A 6 -11.97 -27.51 3.23
CA ILE A 6 -13.05 -26.71 3.77
C ILE A 6 -13.05 -25.41 2.98
N SER A 7 -14.08 -25.18 2.18
CA SER A 7 -14.36 -23.87 1.58
C SER A 7 -14.63 -22.85 2.69
N GLN A 8 -13.62 -22.08 3.08
CA GLN A 8 -13.76 -20.96 4.01
C GLN A 8 -13.06 -19.73 3.45
N GLY A 9 -13.78 -18.98 2.62
CA GLY A 9 -13.44 -17.63 2.16
C GLY A 9 -12.22 -17.58 1.24
N GLU A 10 -12.36 -17.01 0.06
CA GLU A 10 -11.22 -16.58 -0.75
C GLU A 10 -10.47 -15.44 -0.04
N GLY A 11 -9.81 -15.74 1.07
CA GLY A 11 -8.67 -14.98 1.54
C GLY A 11 -7.54 -15.23 0.57
N LYS A 12 -7.62 -14.64 -0.63
CA LYS A 12 -6.47 -14.57 -1.53
C LYS A 12 -5.34 -13.99 -0.70
N ASP A 13 -4.28 -14.78 -0.49
CA ASP A 13 -3.10 -14.31 0.20
C ASP A 13 -2.73 -12.92 -0.36
N PRO A 14 -2.41 -11.92 0.47
CA PRO A 14 -2.11 -10.58 -0.01
C PRO A 14 -1.08 -10.60 -1.14
N SER A 15 -0.11 -11.50 -1.06
CA SER A 15 0.88 -11.75 -2.11
C SER A 15 0.29 -12.22 -3.45
N SER A 16 -0.74 -13.08 -3.42
CA SER A 16 -1.46 -13.53 -4.62
C SER A 16 -2.21 -12.36 -5.26
N PHE A 17 -2.98 -11.61 -4.46
CA PHE A 17 -3.69 -10.43 -4.94
C PHE A 17 -2.73 -9.41 -5.56
N LEU A 18 -1.61 -9.14 -4.88
CA LEU A 18 -0.57 -8.23 -5.33
C LEU A 18 0.07 -8.66 -6.64
N SER A 19 0.26 -9.97 -6.85
CA SER A 19 0.79 -10.53 -8.10
C SER A 19 -0.21 -10.40 -9.25
N ASP A 20 -1.50 -10.59 -8.97
CA ASP A 20 -2.58 -10.51 -9.97
C ASP A 20 -2.77 -9.09 -10.52
N ILE A 21 -2.41 -8.07 -9.75
CA ILE A 21 -2.62 -6.66 -10.12
C ILE A 21 -1.38 -6.00 -10.76
N ILE A 22 -0.26 -6.73 -10.92
CA ILE A 22 0.92 -6.23 -11.64
C ILE A 22 0.56 -5.98 -13.11
N GLY A 23 1.01 -4.84 -13.64
CA GLY A 23 0.72 -4.36 -14.99
C GLY A 23 -0.63 -3.65 -15.12
N ASN A 24 -1.47 -3.66 -14.08
CA ASN A 24 -2.79 -3.03 -14.12
C ASN A 24 -2.76 -1.62 -13.51
N PRO A 25 -3.66 -0.73 -13.95
CA PRO A 25 -3.92 0.54 -13.28
C PRO A 25 -4.37 0.30 -11.83
N VAL A 26 -3.71 0.96 -10.90
CA VAL A 26 -4.02 0.91 -9.47
C VAL A 26 -4.18 2.31 -8.89
N THR A 27 -5.01 2.40 -7.86
CA THR A 27 -5.12 3.57 -6.99
C THR A 27 -4.53 3.23 -5.63
N VAL A 28 -3.59 4.06 -5.18
CA VAL A 28 -2.89 3.94 -3.91
C VAL A 28 -3.25 5.13 -3.05
N LYS A 29 -3.96 4.89 -1.95
CA LYS A 29 -4.38 5.93 -1.02
C LYS A 29 -3.53 5.90 0.23
N LEU A 30 -2.95 7.05 0.57
CA LEU A 30 -2.29 7.28 1.84
C LEU A 30 -3.27 7.83 2.87
N ASN A 31 -3.04 7.55 4.16
CA ASN A 31 -3.82 8.11 5.26
C ASN A 31 -3.78 9.64 5.33
N SER A 32 -2.76 10.28 4.73
CA SER A 32 -2.65 11.73 4.59
C SER A 32 -3.71 12.34 3.66
N GLY A 33 -4.51 11.50 2.98
CA GLY A 33 -5.50 11.93 1.99
C GLY A 33 -4.92 12.12 0.59
N VAL A 34 -3.60 11.92 0.42
CA VAL A 34 -2.95 11.89 -0.89
C VAL A 34 -3.30 10.57 -1.59
N VAL A 35 -3.60 10.67 -2.88
CA VAL A 35 -3.91 9.53 -3.73
C VAL A 35 -2.95 9.51 -4.90
N TYR A 36 -2.26 8.38 -5.09
CA TYR A 36 -1.46 8.09 -6.26
C TYR A 36 -2.23 7.17 -7.18
N LYS A 37 -2.28 7.49 -8.48
CA LYS A 37 -2.84 6.62 -9.52
C LYS A 37 -1.74 6.31 -10.51
N GLY A 38 -1.58 5.06 -10.89
CA GLY A 38 -0.55 4.65 -11.85
C GLY A 38 -0.68 3.18 -12.22
N GLU A 39 0.17 2.72 -13.14
CA GLU A 39 0.27 1.30 -13.49
C GLU A 39 1.25 0.62 -12.53
N LEU A 40 0.84 -0.46 -11.87
CA LEU A 40 1.71 -1.19 -10.94
C LEU A 40 2.78 -1.95 -11.71
N GLN A 41 4.06 -1.63 -11.49
CA GLN A 41 5.17 -2.35 -12.12
C GLN A 41 5.72 -3.48 -11.24
N SER A 42 5.81 -3.24 -9.93
CA SER A 42 6.26 -4.25 -8.99
C SER A 42 5.82 -3.94 -7.57
N VAL A 43 5.76 -4.99 -6.76
CA VAL A 43 5.47 -4.91 -5.34
C VAL A 43 6.24 -6.02 -4.60
N ASP A 44 6.75 -5.72 -3.42
CA ASP A 44 7.43 -6.68 -2.56
C ASP A 44 6.62 -7.05 -1.30
N GLY A 45 7.12 -8.04 -0.55
CA GLY A 45 6.50 -8.48 0.72
C GLY A 45 6.54 -7.43 1.85
N TYR A 46 7.17 -6.28 1.63
CA TYR A 46 7.17 -5.12 2.52
C TYR A 46 6.20 -4.02 2.04
N MET A 47 5.39 -4.30 1.01
CA MET A 47 4.48 -3.35 0.35
C MET A 47 5.19 -2.13 -0.24
N ASN A 48 6.48 -2.24 -0.59
CA ASN A 48 7.12 -1.26 -1.45
C ASN A 48 6.58 -1.45 -2.86
N ILE A 49 6.13 -0.37 -3.49
CA ILE A 49 5.53 -0.42 -4.82
C ILE A 49 6.26 0.50 -5.78
N ALA A 50 6.44 0.02 -7.00
CA ALA A 50 6.84 0.84 -8.14
C ALA A 50 5.62 1.05 -9.04
N LEU A 51 5.36 2.31 -9.36
CA LEU A 51 4.27 2.75 -10.23
C LEU A 51 4.86 3.48 -11.44
N GLU A 52 4.27 3.23 -12.61
CA GLU A 52 4.50 4.00 -13.83
C GLU A 52 3.30 4.89 -14.15
N LYS A 53 3.53 5.89 -15.02
CA LYS A 53 2.52 6.89 -15.41
C LYS A 53 1.79 7.50 -14.21
N THR A 54 2.53 7.69 -13.13
CA THR A 54 1.98 8.02 -11.83
C THR A 54 1.50 9.45 -11.77
N GLU A 55 0.29 9.64 -11.27
CA GLU A 55 -0.35 10.92 -11.01
C GLU A 55 -0.72 11.03 -9.53
N GLU A 56 -0.50 12.21 -8.98
CA GLU A 56 -0.83 12.53 -7.60
C GLU A 56 -2.06 13.43 -7.54
N TYR A 57 -2.97 13.06 -6.65
CA TYR A 57 -4.21 13.74 -6.36
C TYR A 57 -4.23 14.11 -4.88
N VAL A 58 -4.52 15.39 -4.61
CA VAL A 58 -4.73 15.90 -3.24
C VAL A 58 -6.11 16.53 -3.20
N ASN A 59 -6.98 16.04 -2.31
CA ASN A 59 -8.39 16.43 -2.24
C ASN A 59 -9.13 16.27 -3.58
N GLY A 60 -8.84 15.18 -4.30
CA GLY A 60 -9.47 14.87 -5.60
C GLY A 60 -8.97 15.68 -6.79
N VAL A 61 -8.06 16.65 -6.57
CA VAL A 61 -7.49 17.47 -7.65
C VAL A 61 -6.11 16.94 -8.01
N LYS A 62 -5.87 16.67 -9.31
CA LYS A 62 -4.55 16.30 -9.83
C LYS A 62 -3.57 17.44 -9.53
N ARG A 63 -2.56 17.14 -8.71
CA ARG A 63 -1.49 18.07 -8.36
C ARG A 63 -0.28 17.91 -9.26
N ARG A 64 0.10 16.67 -9.55
CA ARG A 64 1.35 16.38 -10.26
C ARG A 64 1.29 15.09 -11.05
N ALA A 65 2.09 15.00 -12.09
CA ALA A 65 2.42 13.75 -12.78
C ALA A 65 3.92 13.49 -12.57
N TYR A 66 4.23 12.30 -12.06
CA TYR A 66 5.59 11.86 -11.76
C TYR A 66 6.17 10.95 -12.85
N GLY A 67 5.32 10.29 -13.65
CA GLY A 67 5.78 9.22 -14.53
C GLY A 67 6.14 8.01 -13.69
N ASP A 68 7.42 7.87 -13.36
CA ASP A 68 7.90 6.76 -12.54
C ASP A 68 7.91 7.19 -11.07
N ALA A 69 7.24 6.41 -10.21
CA ALA A 69 7.16 6.67 -8.78
C ALA A 69 7.43 5.41 -7.97
N PHE A 70 8.10 5.57 -6.84
CA PHE A 70 8.32 4.51 -5.88
C PHE A 70 7.67 4.90 -4.55
N VAL A 71 6.71 4.11 -4.09
CA VAL A 71 6.05 4.34 -2.80
C VAL A 71 6.52 3.27 -1.83
N ARG A 72 7.17 3.72 -0.74
CA ARG A 72 7.69 2.82 0.28
C ARG A 72 6.54 2.31 1.16
N GLY A 73 6.41 1.00 1.24
CA GLY A 73 5.54 0.36 2.21
C GLY A 73 6.11 0.56 3.60
N ASN A 74 5.33 1.16 4.49
CA ASN A 74 5.68 1.20 5.90
C ASN A 74 4.94 0.05 6.58
N ASN A 75 5.69 -0.99 6.97
CA ASN A 75 5.18 -1.93 7.97
C ASN A 75 4.95 -1.09 9.22
N GLY A 76 3.70 -0.77 9.53
CA GLY A 76 3.36 -0.10 10.77
C GLY A 76 3.97 -0.89 11.92
N VAL A 77 5.08 -0.40 12.46
CA VAL A 77 5.44 -0.70 13.83
C VAL A 77 4.46 0.16 14.63
N PRO A 78 3.39 -0.41 15.22
CA PRO A 78 2.64 0.35 16.21
C PRO A 78 3.63 0.80 17.29
N PRO A 79 3.46 1.99 17.90
CA PRO A 79 4.39 2.50 18.91
C PRO A 79 4.56 1.59 20.15
N SER A 80 3.87 0.46 20.23
CA SER A 80 3.98 -0.51 21.32
C SER A 80 5.34 -1.23 21.42
N SER A 81 6.21 -1.15 20.42
CA SER A 81 7.57 -1.74 20.47
C SER A 81 8.68 -0.71 20.68
N ALA A 82 8.36 0.58 20.79
CA ALA A 82 9.29 1.65 21.16
C ALA A 82 9.15 2.07 22.63
N ALA A 83 8.61 1.19 23.48
CA ALA A 83 8.62 1.35 24.93
C ALA A 83 10.00 0.95 25.50
N SER A 84 11.02 1.73 25.19
CA SER A 84 12.29 1.74 25.92
C SER A 84 12.87 3.13 25.76
N SER A 85 12.54 3.99 26.71
CA SER A 85 13.30 5.18 27.13
C SER A 85 14.02 5.94 26.02
N GLU A 86 13.48 7.10 25.62
CA GLU A 86 14.18 8.39 25.66
C GLU A 86 13.29 9.45 24.99
N GLY A 87 13.21 10.61 25.64
CA GLY A 87 12.28 11.67 25.27
C GLY A 87 12.53 12.18 23.86
N VAL A 88 11.53 12.05 23.00
CA VAL A 88 11.46 12.80 21.75
C VAL A 88 10.06 13.35 21.63
N HIS A 89 10.00 14.66 21.41
CA HIS A 89 8.80 15.43 21.11
C HIS A 89 8.25 14.94 19.76
N GLY A 90 7.52 13.83 19.77
CA GLY A 90 7.03 13.13 18.59
C GLY A 90 5.55 13.41 18.40
N THR A 91 5.20 14.06 17.30
CA THR A 91 3.82 14.24 16.84
C THR A 91 3.11 12.88 16.80
N ASN A 92 1.89 12.78 17.36
CA ASN A 92 1.01 11.59 17.36
C ASN A 92 0.51 11.20 15.95
N GLU A 93 1.36 11.31 14.94
CA GLU A 93 1.04 10.99 13.55
C GLU A 93 1.25 9.49 13.39
N LEU A 94 0.14 8.74 13.32
CA LEU A 94 0.19 7.32 12.99
C LEU A 94 0.98 7.12 11.68
N PRO A 95 1.80 6.06 11.57
CA PRO A 95 2.51 5.77 10.34
C PRO A 95 1.54 5.72 9.15
N PRO A 96 1.94 6.19 7.96
CA PRO A 96 1.05 6.24 6.82
C PRO A 96 0.57 4.84 6.43
N VAL A 97 -0.71 4.57 6.63
CA VAL A 97 -1.36 3.35 6.18
C VAL A 97 -1.63 3.49 4.67
N MET A 98 -1.16 2.50 3.90
CA MET A 98 -1.34 2.41 2.46
C MET A 98 -2.51 1.47 2.14
N TYR A 99 -3.39 1.90 1.24
CA TYR A 99 -4.44 1.07 0.66
C TYR A 99 -4.25 1.01 -0.85
N ILE A 100 -4.21 -0.19 -1.42
CA ILE A 100 -4.07 -0.41 -2.87
C ILE A 100 -5.39 -1.00 -3.37
N SER A 101 -5.97 -0.38 -4.39
CA SER A 101 -7.15 -0.90 -5.11
C SER A 101 -6.83 -0.98 -6.61
N ALA A 102 -7.10 -2.13 -7.23
CA ALA A 102 -7.08 -2.26 -8.69
C ALA A 102 -8.30 -1.56 -9.29
N ASP A 103 -8.09 -0.72 -10.30
CA ASP A 103 -9.17 -0.16 -11.10
C ASP A 103 -9.63 -1.27 -12.06
N SER A 104 -10.91 -1.68 -11.97
CA SER A 104 -11.49 -2.80 -12.75
C SER A 104 -12.14 -2.33 -14.03
#